data_AF-A0A4R3G486-F1
#
_entry.id   AF-A0A4R3G486-F1
#
_cell.length_a   1.000
_cell.length_b   1.000
_cell.length_c   1.000
_cell.angle_alpha   90.00
_cell.angle_beta   90.00
_cell.angle_gamma   90.00
#
_symmetry.space_group_name_H-M   'P 1'
#
loop_
_entity.id
_entity.type
_entity.pdbx_description
1 polymer ?
#
loop_
_entity_poly.entity_id
_entity_poly.type
_entity_poly.pdbx_seq_one_letter_code
_entity_poly.pdbx_strand_id
1 'polypeptide(L)'
;MRLVALSPDDQGRIRAALQIEPKPGWVTYWREPGDSGIPPQITLAADSGTTLDKISYPVPKPIAIGPIQEIGYDEPVTLPLDLKVAGDAKPAKLDLTAFIGLCKDICIPFQASFSLPLSSAAQSEPEEVAVLDATAATLPKPPSPDFSVESHSLSADGKKLSLKMTLPEAAGDAPQIYVTGPSGYVFFKRMNDKRDGRDFQTDIMIGRLPKTYDIKGKRWDILAIDGDRAIETTLAFD
;
A
#
# COMPACT_ATOMS: atom_id res chain seq x y z
N MET A 1 -9.04 16.15 -2.39
CA MET A 1 -8.16 15.55 -1.35
C MET A 1 -8.36 16.30 -0.05
N ARG A 2 -8.36 15.60 1.08
CA ARG A 2 -8.44 16.18 2.44
C ARG A 2 -7.33 15.56 3.30
N LEU A 3 -6.65 16.37 4.09
CA LEU A 3 -5.71 15.90 5.11
C LEU A 3 -6.43 15.87 6.46
N VAL A 4 -6.27 14.76 7.17
CA VAL A 4 -6.77 14.54 8.53
C VAL A 4 -5.58 14.19 9.41
N ALA A 5 -5.49 14.74 10.62
CA ALA A 5 -4.47 14.36 11.60
C ALA A 5 -4.95 14.58 13.03
N LEU A 6 -4.39 13.80 13.95
CA LEU A 6 -4.49 14.04 15.39
C LEU A 6 -3.29 14.86 15.87
N SER A 7 -3.42 15.49 17.04
CA SER A 7 -2.26 16.03 17.75
C SER A 7 -1.22 14.93 18.05
N PRO A 8 0.08 15.28 18.16
CA PRO A 8 1.11 14.33 18.57
C PRO A 8 0.79 13.66 19.91
N ASP A 9 1.01 12.35 20.02
CA ASP A 9 0.94 11.62 21.29
C ASP A 9 2.17 11.93 22.19
N ASP A 10 2.21 11.32 23.38
CA ASP A 10 3.31 11.47 24.34
C ASP A 10 4.67 10.97 23.82
N GLN A 11 4.67 10.15 22.77
CA GLN A 11 5.85 9.66 22.06
C GLN A 11 6.17 10.50 20.80
N GLY A 12 5.44 11.58 20.56
CA GLY A 12 5.59 12.44 19.39
C GLY A 12 5.08 11.81 18.10
N ARG A 13 4.25 10.76 18.15
CA ARG A 13 3.64 10.17 16.96
C ARG A 13 2.39 10.95 16.58
N ILE A 14 2.23 11.20 15.29
CA ILE A 14 1.07 11.83 14.70
C ILE A 14 0.39 10.78 13.81
N ARG A 15 -0.84 10.41 14.14
CA ARG A 15 -1.70 9.63 13.23
C ARG A 15 -2.35 10.61 12.26
N ALA A 16 -2.09 10.44 10.97
CA ALA A 16 -2.70 11.24 9.92
C ALA A 16 -3.23 10.36 8.80
N ALA A 17 -4.00 10.96 7.89
CA ALA A 17 -4.44 10.30 6.67
C ALA A 17 -4.67 11.30 5.54
N LEU A 18 -4.34 10.88 4.32
CA LEU A 18 -4.70 11.58 3.09
C LEU A 18 -5.93 10.92 2.48
N GLN A 19 -7.06 11.64 2.46
CA GLN A 19 -8.27 11.22 1.75
C GLN A 19 -8.19 11.69 0.30
N ILE A 20 -8.35 10.75 -0.63
CA ILE A 20 -8.38 10.96 -2.06
C ILE A 20 -9.74 10.51 -2.58
N GLU A 21 -10.46 11.41 -3.23
CA GLU A 21 -11.79 11.15 -3.78
C GLU A 21 -11.74 11.39 -5.30
N PRO A 22 -11.38 10.36 -6.08
CA PRO A 22 -11.51 10.44 -7.52
C PRO A 22 -12.97 10.70 -7.92
N LYS A 23 -13.18 11.49 -8.97
CA LYS A 23 -14.52 11.59 -9.58
C LYS A 23 -14.88 10.24 -10.22
N PRO A 24 -16.17 9.92 -10.41
CA PRO A 24 -16.57 8.72 -11.14
C PRO A 24 -15.83 8.58 -12.48
N GLY A 25 -15.25 7.40 -12.71
CA GLY A 25 -14.43 7.10 -13.88
C GLY A 25 -12.99 7.62 -13.84
N TRP A 26 -12.55 8.21 -12.72
CA TRP A 26 -11.15 8.55 -12.47
C TRP A 26 -10.52 7.56 -11.48
N VAL A 27 -9.23 7.36 -11.62
CA VAL A 27 -8.44 6.39 -10.86
C VAL A 27 -7.27 7.09 -10.20
N THR A 28 -6.97 6.73 -8.95
CA THR A 28 -5.69 7.00 -8.28
C THR A 28 -4.96 5.67 -8.00
N TYR A 29 -3.71 5.73 -7.59
CA TYR A 29 -2.82 4.57 -7.64
C TYR A 29 -2.43 4.01 -6.28
N TRP A 30 -2.11 2.72 -6.27
CA TRP A 30 -1.39 2.07 -5.19
C TRP A 30 0.10 2.48 -5.19
N ARG A 31 0.85 2.04 -4.18
CA ARG A 31 2.29 2.32 -4.06
C ARG A 31 3.11 1.79 -5.23
N GLU A 32 2.71 0.65 -5.78
CA GLU A 32 3.32 0.05 -6.98
C GLU A 32 2.22 -0.04 -8.05
N PRO A 33 2.07 0.99 -8.89
CA PRO A 33 0.90 1.14 -9.76
C PRO A 33 0.88 0.13 -10.90
N GLY A 34 2.02 -0.47 -11.26
CA GLY A 34 2.18 -1.19 -12.51
C GLY A 34 2.98 -0.36 -13.51
N ASP A 35 2.65 -0.50 -14.80
CA ASP A 35 3.54 -0.06 -15.88
C ASP A 35 3.52 1.45 -16.14
N SER A 36 2.43 2.17 -15.86
CA SER A 36 2.28 3.59 -16.29
C SER A 36 1.62 4.51 -15.28
N GLY A 37 1.19 4.03 -14.11
CA GLY A 37 0.65 4.88 -13.07
C GLY A 37 1.69 5.70 -12.30
N ILE A 38 1.19 6.66 -11.53
CA ILE A 38 2.01 7.57 -10.72
C ILE A 38 1.66 7.33 -9.25
N PRO A 39 2.55 6.71 -8.46
CA PRO A 39 2.24 6.37 -7.08
C PRO A 39 2.12 7.62 -6.20
N PRO A 40 1.31 7.58 -5.13
CA PRO A 40 1.25 8.66 -4.15
C PRO A 40 2.61 8.92 -3.49
N GLN A 41 3.01 10.18 -3.46
CA GLN A 41 4.21 10.66 -2.79
C GLN A 41 3.84 11.76 -1.79
N ILE A 42 4.38 11.65 -0.59
CA ILE A 42 4.18 12.61 0.49
C ILE A 42 5.52 13.22 0.84
N THR A 43 5.57 14.55 0.90
CA THR A 43 6.76 15.31 1.29
C THR A 43 6.39 16.28 2.40
N LEU A 44 7.08 16.18 3.54
CA LEU A 44 6.95 17.12 4.65
C LEU A 44 7.84 18.34 4.40
N ALA A 45 7.46 19.49 4.96
CA ALA A 45 8.33 20.66 4.92
C ALA A 45 9.65 20.37 5.65
N ALA A 46 10.78 20.74 5.04
CA ALA A 46 12.13 20.40 5.53
C ALA A 46 12.39 20.81 6.99
N ASP A 47 11.86 21.97 7.39
CA ASP A 47 12.06 22.53 8.73
C ASP A 47 10.86 22.28 9.68
N SER A 48 9.97 21.35 9.33
CA SER A 48 8.77 21.05 10.15
C SER A 48 9.08 20.33 11.46
N GLY A 49 10.29 19.78 11.61
CA GLY A 49 10.64 18.90 12.72
C GLY A 49 9.78 17.63 12.76
N THR A 50 9.14 17.25 11.65
CA THR A 50 8.30 16.05 11.52
C THR A 50 8.83 15.18 10.38
N THR A 51 8.84 13.86 10.56
CA THR A 51 9.20 12.86 9.56
C THR A 51 8.03 11.96 9.22
N LEU A 52 8.04 11.39 8.02
CA LEU A 52 7.09 10.37 7.59
C LEU A 52 7.73 9.00 7.75
N ASP A 53 7.18 8.19 8.65
CA ASP A 53 7.69 6.86 8.93
C ASP A 53 7.08 5.85 7.95
N LYS A 54 5.77 5.96 7.67
CA LYS A 54 5.07 5.02 6.80
C LYS A 54 3.84 5.63 6.14
N ILE A 55 3.59 5.23 4.89
CA ILE A 55 2.27 5.31 4.25
C ILE A 55 1.69 3.89 4.25
N SER A 56 0.52 3.70 4.83
CA SER A 56 -0.22 2.44 4.71
C SER A 56 -1.24 2.55 3.58
N TYR A 57 -1.53 1.42 2.94
CA TYR A 57 -2.37 1.37 1.75
C TYR A 57 -3.54 0.41 2.01
N PRO A 58 -4.79 0.87 1.86
CA PRO A 58 -5.93 -0.03 1.75
C PRO A 58 -5.73 -1.05 0.63
N VAL A 59 -6.43 -2.18 0.72
CA VAL A 59 -6.36 -3.23 -0.31
C VAL A 59 -6.68 -2.63 -1.69
N PRO A 60 -5.74 -2.61 -2.65
CA PRO A 60 -5.96 -2.09 -3.98
C PRO A 60 -6.67 -3.12 -4.85
N LYS A 61 -7.01 -2.73 -6.08
CA LYS A 61 -7.55 -3.65 -7.08
C LYS A 61 -6.89 -3.45 -8.44
N PRO A 62 -6.96 -4.45 -9.33
CA PRO A 62 -6.51 -4.30 -10.69
C PRO A 62 -7.51 -3.43 -11.46
N ILE A 63 -7.00 -2.48 -12.24
CA ILE A 63 -7.80 -1.54 -13.01
C ILE A 63 -7.32 -1.59 -14.45
N ALA A 64 -8.23 -1.89 -15.38
CA ALA A 64 -7.93 -1.88 -16.80
C ALA A 64 -8.14 -0.48 -17.36
N ILE A 65 -7.07 0.14 -17.85
CA ILE A 65 -7.11 1.42 -18.57
C ILE A 65 -6.63 1.15 -19.99
N GLY A 66 -7.59 0.89 -20.88
CA GLY A 66 -7.30 0.43 -22.24
C GLY A 66 -6.56 -0.92 -22.21
N PRO A 67 -5.36 -1.04 -22.81
CA PRO A 67 -4.58 -2.28 -22.82
C PRO A 67 -3.70 -2.46 -21.56
N ILE A 68 -3.62 -1.46 -20.69
CA ILE A 68 -2.72 -1.45 -19.53
C ILE A 68 -3.49 -1.91 -18.29
N GLN A 69 -2.86 -2.79 -17.51
CA GLN A 69 -3.34 -3.19 -16.20
C GLN A 69 -2.57 -2.42 -15.13
N GLU A 70 -3.29 -1.54 -14.44
CA GLU A 70 -2.79 -0.76 -13.33
C GLU A 70 -3.31 -1.34 -12.00
N ILE A 71 -2.76 -0.89 -10.89
CA ILE A 71 -3.14 -1.27 -9.53
C ILE A 71 -3.44 0.00 -8.74
N GLY A 72 -4.66 0.11 -8.23
CA GLY A 72 -5.09 1.32 -7.56
C GLY A 72 -6.52 1.32 -7.09
N TYR A 73 -7.14 2.49 -7.17
CA TYR A 73 -8.43 2.81 -6.58
C TYR A 73 -9.22 3.72 -7.54
N ASP A 74 -10.42 3.30 -7.93
CA ASP A 74 -11.40 4.06 -8.72
C ASP A 74 -12.57 4.58 -7.84
N GLU A 75 -12.48 4.33 -6.54
CA GLU A 75 -13.39 4.79 -5.49
C GLU A 75 -12.59 5.63 -4.47
N PRO A 76 -13.28 6.39 -3.59
CA PRO A 76 -12.62 7.09 -2.49
C PRO A 76 -11.69 6.18 -1.69
N VAL A 77 -10.46 6.65 -1.47
CA VAL A 77 -9.44 5.94 -0.71
C VAL A 77 -8.83 6.86 0.32
N THR A 78 -8.59 6.34 1.53
CA THR A 78 -7.91 7.05 2.60
C THR A 78 -6.58 6.34 2.87
N LEU A 79 -5.46 7.05 2.73
CA LEU A 79 -4.12 6.52 2.94
C LEU A 79 -3.63 6.94 4.34
N PRO A 80 -3.51 6.03 5.33
CA PRO A 80 -2.94 6.37 6.62
C PRO A 80 -1.47 6.76 6.50
N LEU A 81 -1.10 7.80 7.24
CA LEU A 81 0.24 8.33 7.36
C LEU A 81 0.66 8.23 8.82
N ASP A 82 1.71 7.44 9.07
CA ASP A 82 2.37 7.41 10.37
C ASP A 82 3.51 8.42 10.34
N LEU A 83 3.36 9.48 11.12
CA LEU A 83 4.28 10.61 11.19
C LEU A 83 4.91 10.67 12.59
N LYS A 84 6.12 11.23 12.68
CA LYS A 84 6.82 11.36 13.95
C LYS A 84 7.49 12.72 14.10
N VAL A 85 7.37 13.30 15.27
CA VAL A 85 8.05 14.54 15.66
C VAL A 85 9.48 14.23 16.08
N ALA A 86 10.44 15.01 15.59
CA ALA A 86 11.85 14.83 15.84
C ALA A 86 12.27 15.46 17.19
N GLY A 87 12.84 14.65 18.08
CA GLY A 87 13.36 15.11 19.37
C GLY A 87 12.29 15.83 20.21
N ASP A 88 12.66 16.99 20.77
CA ASP A 88 11.76 17.81 21.61
C ASP A 88 10.94 18.84 20.81
N ALA A 89 10.86 18.70 19.48
CA ALA A 89 10.08 19.60 18.66
C ALA A 89 8.60 19.57 19.07
N LYS A 90 7.93 20.71 18.94
CA LYS A 90 6.49 20.86 19.22
C LYS A 90 5.85 21.60 18.05
N PRO A 91 5.65 20.92 16.91
CA PRO A 91 5.14 21.57 15.71
C PRO A 91 3.74 22.12 16.00
N ALA A 92 3.56 23.43 15.75
CA ALA A 92 2.25 24.06 15.86
C ALA A 92 1.31 23.69 14.70
N LYS A 93 1.88 23.18 13.60
CA LYS A 93 1.17 22.77 12.40
C LYS A 93 1.91 21.66 11.65
N LEU A 94 1.17 20.89 10.88
CA LEU A 94 1.65 19.92 9.90
C LEU A 94 1.59 20.55 8.51
N ASP A 95 2.76 20.80 7.93
CA ASP A 95 2.91 21.23 6.54
C ASP A 95 3.37 20.06 5.67
N LEU A 96 2.56 19.71 4.68
CA LEU A 96 2.72 18.51 3.85
C LEU A 96 2.31 18.79 2.41
N THR A 97 3.08 18.27 1.46
CA THR A 97 2.71 18.23 0.04
C THR A 97 2.42 16.79 -0.36
N ALA A 98 1.26 16.57 -0.96
CA ALA A 98 0.89 15.30 -1.58
C ALA A 98 0.94 15.43 -3.10
N PHE A 99 1.64 14.50 -3.74
CA PHE A 99 1.72 14.35 -5.19
C PHE A 99 1.15 12.99 -5.56
N ILE A 100 0.13 12.96 -6.42
CA ILE A 100 -0.57 11.73 -6.82
C ILE A 100 -0.79 11.71 -8.34
N GLY A 101 -0.99 10.52 -8.90
CA GLY A 101 -1.57 10.37 -10.24
C GLY A 101 -3.10 10.33 -10.19
N LEU A 102 -3.74 11.00 -11.15
CA LEU A 102 -5.16 10.80 -11.46
C LEU A 102 -5.31 10.44 -12.93
N CYS A 103 -5.89 9.29 -13.23
CA CYS A 103 -6.03 8.80 -14.60
C CYS A 103 -7.48 8.54 -14.99
N LYS A 104 -7.82 8.89 -16.22
CA LYS A 104 -9.07 8.53 -16.87
C LYS A 104 -8.76 8.02 -18.27
N ASP A 105 -8.56 8.96 -19.20
CA ASP A 105 -8.09 8.67 -20.57
C ASP A 105 -6.58 8.90 -20.70
N ILE A 106 -6.06 9.83 -19.90
CA ILE A 106 -4.64 10.14 -19.72
C ILE A 106 -4.36 10.25 -18.22
N CYS A 107 -3.12 9.98 -17.84
CA CYS A 107 -2.71 10.07 -16.45
C CYS A 107 -2.08 11.43 -16.17
N ILE A 108 -2.65 12.16 -15.22
CA ILE A 108 -2.32 13.55 -14.91
C ILE A 108 -1.70 13.59 -13.51
N PRO A 109 -0.48 14.14 -13.34
CA PRO A 109 0.06 14.40 -12.03
C PRO A 109 -0.73 15.52 -11.34
N PHE A 110 -1.13 15.30 -10.10
CA PHE A 110 -1.86 16.25 -9.28
C PHE A 110 -1.14 16.48 -7.96
N GLN A 111 -0.94 17.74 -7.60
CA GLN A 111 -0.25 18.12 -6.37
C GLN A 111 -1.15 19.02 -5.52
N ALA A 112 -1.17 18.78 -4.21
CA ALA A 112 -1.75 19.70 -3.24
C ALA A 112 -0.83 19.89 -2.04
N SER A 113 -0.76 21.12 -1.56
CA SER A 113 -0.07 21.48 -0.32
C SER A 113 -1.10 21.73 0.77
N PHE A 114 -0.84 21.20 1.95
CA PHE A 114 -1.69 21.26 3.12
C PHE A 114 -0.93 21.92 4.27
N SER A 115 -1.65 22.70 5.06
CA SER A 115 -1.16 23.29 6.30
C SER A 115 -2.25 23.12 7.35
N LEU A 116 -2.02 22.22 8.31
CA LEU A 116 -3.00 21.82 9.31
C LEU A 116 -2.49 22.16 10.72
N PRO A 117 -3.14 23.04 11.49
CA PRO A 117 -2.77 23.28 12.88
C PRO A 117 -2.83 21.99 13.72
N LEU A 118 -1.87 21.77 14.63
CA LEU A 118 -1.78 20.56 15.48
C LEU A 118 -2.15 20.82 16.96
N SER A 119 -2.75 21.97 17.27
CA SER A 119 -2.90 22.46 18.64
C SER A 119 -3.66 21.49 19.56
N SER A 120 -3.14 21.26 20.76
CA SER A 120 -3.66 20.33 21.78
C SER A 120 -5.06 20.65 22.32
N ALA A 121 -5.59 21.85 22.04
CA ALA A 121 -6.94 22.28 22.43
C ALA A 121 -7.94 22.23 21.25
N ALA A 122 -7.50 21.88 20.04
CA ALA A 122 -8.34 22.03 18.83
C ALA A 122 -8.44 20.80 17.92
N GLN A 123 -7.88 19.62 18.25
CA GLN A 123 -8.09 18.46 17.36
C GLN A 123 -7.90 17.09 18.01
N SER A 124 -9.04 16.58 18.48
CA SER A 124 -9.50 15.24 18.15
C SER A 124 -11.01 15.37 18.09
N GLU A 125 -11.55 15.90 16.98
CA GLU A 125 -12.98 15.72 16.75
C GLU A 125 -13.21 14.20 16.69
N PRO A 126 -14.28 13.69 17.32
CA PRO A 126 -14.67 12.29 17.16
C PRO A 126 -14.72 11.85 15.68
N GLU A 127 -14.93 12.79 14.75
CA GLU A 127 -14.86 12.57 13.30
C GLU A 127 -13.45 12.15 12.81
N GLU A 128 -12.37 12.85 13.19
CA GLU A 128 -11.03 12.49 12.71
C GLU A 128 -10.60 11.13 13.23
N VAL A 129 -10.89 10.84 14.50
CA VAL A 129 -10.64 9.53 15.10
C VAL A 129 -11.43 8.46 14.35
N ALA A 130 -12.72 8.70 14.07
CA ALA A 130 -13.55 7.76 13.32
C ALA A 130 -13.02 7.51 11.90
N VAL A 131 -12.55 8.54 11.19
CA VAL A 131 -11.94 8.39 9.85
C VAL A 131 -10.68 7.52 9.92
N LEU A 132 -9.79 7.78 10.90
CA LEU A 132 -8.54 7.04 11.06
C LEU A 132 -8.78 5.58 11.46
N ASP A 133 -9.73 5.32 12.35
CA ASP A 133 -10.06 3.97 12.81
C ASP A 133 -10.79 3.17 11.72
N ALA A 134 -11.72 3.80 10.99
CA ALA A 134 -12.38 3.18 9.83
C ALA A 134 -11.36 2.80 8.75
N THR A 135 -10.38 3.68 8.50
CA THR A 135 -9.34 3.40 7.49
C THR A 135 -8.44 2.24 7.92
N ALA A 136 -8.06 2.14 9.20
CA ALA A 136 -7.26 1.01 9.70
C ALA A 136 -7.95 -0.35 9.49
N ALA A 137 -9.29 -0.38 9.45
CA ALA A 137 -10.05 -1.58 9.14
C ALA A 137 -9.89 -2.05 7.68
N THR A 138 -9.60 -1.13 6.75
CA THR A 138 -9.44 -1.41 5.31
C THR A 138 -8.04 -1.89 4.90
N LEU A 139 -7.09 -1.84 5.84
CA LEU A 139 -5.71 -2.28 5.60
C LEU A 139 -5.61 -3.81 5.56
N PRO A 140 -4.71 -4.37 4.73
CA PRO A 140 -4.38 -5.77 4.81
C PRO A 140 -3.86 -6.11 6.22
N LYS A 141 -4.19 -7.32 6.69
CA LYS A 141 -3.81 -7.79 8.02
C LYS A 141 -2.44 -8.48 7.98
N PRO A 142 -1.74 -8.60 9.12
CA PRO A 142 -0.60 -9.52 9.20
C PRO A 142 -1.05 -10.96 8.92
N PRO A 143 -0.13 -11.86 8.52
CA PRO A 143 -0.45 -13.27 8.31
C PRO A 143 -0.95 -13.91 9.61
N SER A 144 -1.83 -14.90 9.48
CA SER A 144 -2.44 -15.67 10.56
C SER A 144 -2.36 -17.17 10.24
N PRO A 145 -2.57 -18.08 11.22
CA PRO A 145 -2.51 -19.53 10.99
C PRO A 145 -3.48 -20.06 9.93
N ASP A 146 -4.49 -19.29 9.56
CA ASP A 146 -5.52 -19.62 8.57
C ASP A 146 -5.45 -18.76 7.30
N PHE A 147 -4.46 -17.86 7.20
CA PHE A 147 -4.11 -17.15 5.97
C PHE A 147 -2.65 -16.68 6.05
N SER A 148 -1.76 -17.38 5.35
CA SER A 148 -0.31 -17.20 5.45
C SER A 148 0.43 -17.67 4.22
N VAL A 149 1.64 -17.14 4.02
CA VAL A 149 2.63 -17.72 3.10
C VAL A 149 3.47 -18.71 3.90
N GLU A 150 3.39 -19.99 3.55
CA GLU A 150 4.10 -21.07 4.24
C GLU A 150 5.54 -21.19 3.76
N SER A 151 5.75 -21.00 2.45
CA SER A 151 7.09 -21.05 1.86
C SER A 151 7.12 -20.34 0.52
N HIS A 152 8.29 -19.84 0.16
CA HIS A 152 8.58 -19.26 -1.14
C HIS A 152 9.94 -19.70 -1.64
N SER A 153 10.10 -19.81 -2.96
CA SER A 153 11.40 -20.05 -3.57
C SER A 153 11.49 -19.42 -4.96
N LEU A 154 12.62 -18.77 -5.24
CA LEU A 154 12.91 -18.24 -6.56
C LEU A 154 13.62 -19.30 -7.41
N SER A 155 13.24 -19.42 -8.67
CA SER A 155 13.95 -20.25 -9.64
C SER A 155 15.38 -19.76 -9.86
N ALA A 156 16.28 -20.67 -10.23
CA ALA A 156 17.69 -20.34 -10.47
C ALA A 156 17.90 -19.27 -11.57
N ASP A 157 16.97 -19.16 -12.53
CA ASP A 157 17.00 -18.14 -13.57
C ASP A 157 16.32 -16.82 -13.16
N GLY A 158 15.77 -16.74 -11.95
CA GLY A 158 15.12 -15.56 -11.38
C GLY A 158 13.78 -15.19 -11.99
N LYS A 159 13.20 -16.02 -12.86
CA LYS A 159 11.98 -15.70 -13.63
C LYS A 159 10.69 -16.20 -13.00
N LYS A 160 10.79 -16.98 -11.93
CA LYS A 160 9.65 -17.63 -11.31
C LYS A 160 9.80 -17.66 -9.79
N LEU A 161 8.79 -17.19 -9.08
CA LEU A 161 8.67 -17.28 -7.64
C LEU A 161 7.56 -18.28 -7.32
N SER A 162 7.94 -19.46 -6.82
CA SER A 162 6.99 -20.47 -6.37
C SER A 162 6.54 -20.14 -4.94
N LEU A 163 5.24 -20.20 -4.70
CA LEU A 163 4.61 -19.92 -3.41
C LEU A 163 3.79 -21.13 -2.95
N LYS A 164 3.88 -21.44 -1.66
CA LYS A 164 2.90 -22.27 -0.95
C LYS A 164 2.24 -21.42 0.13
N MET A 165 0.92 -21.48 0.21
CA MET A 165 0.13 -20.63 1.08
C MET A 165 -0.98 -21.44 1.73
N THR A 166 -1.31 -21.06 2.96
CA THR A 166 -2.58 -21.39 3.58
C THR A 166 -3.55 -20.27 3.23
N LEU A 167 -4.67 -20.58 2.59
CA LEU A 167 -5.75 -19.65 2.31
C LEU A 167 -6.92 -19.83 3.29
N PRO A 168 -7.78 -18.82 3.43
CA PRO A 168 -9.07 -18.99 4.06
C PRO A 168 -9.88 -20.12 3.41
N GLU A 169 -10.85 -20.66 4.15
CA GLU A 169 -11.79 -21.65 3.61
C GLU A 169 -12.68 -20.98 2.55
N ALA A 170 -12.64 -21.51 1.32
CA ALA A 170 -13.03 -20.76 0.14
C ALA A 170 -14.53 -20.48 0.01
N ALA A 171 -14.85 -19.33 -0.60
CA ALA A 171 -16.17 -18.99 -1.13
C ALA A 171 -16.25 -18.94 -2.68
N GLY A 172 -15.23 -19.44 -3.42
CA GLY A 172 -15.38 -19.78 -4.85
C GLY A 172 -14.38 -19.18 -5.85
N ASP A 173 -13.68 -18.08 -5.54
CA ASP A 173 -12.76 -17.41 -6.48
C ASP A 173 -11.27 -17.75 -6.24
N ALA A 174 -10.44 -17.50 -7.27
CA ALA A 174 -8.99 -17.60 -7.15
C ALA A 174 -8.42 -16.37 -6.42
N PRO A 175 -7.42 -16.53 -5.53
CA PRO A 175 -6.86 -15.42 -4.78
C PRO A 175 -6.17 -14.42 -5.71
N GLN A 176 -6.15 -13.14 -5.34
CA GLN A 176 -5.27 -12.16 -5.97
C GLN A 176 -3.97 -12.08 -5.18
N ILE A 177 -2.83 -12.06 -5.87
CA ILE A 177 -1.52 -12.00 -5.23
C ILE A 177 -0.68 -10.96 -5.96
N TYR A 178 -0.14 -10.01 -5.20
CA TYR A 178 0.77 -8.98 -5.68
C TYR A 178 2.09 -9.11 -4.90
N VAL A 179 3.19 -9.32 -5.62
CA VAL A 179 4.53 -9.34 -5.04
C VAL A 179 5.24 -8.06 -5.44
N THR A 180 5.53 -7.19 -4.49
CA THR A 180 6.25 -5.93 -4.72
C THR A 180 7.73 -6.14 -4.49
N GLY A 181 8.51 -6.04 -5.57
CA GLY A 181 9.94 -6.33 -5.59
C GLY A 181 10.81 -5.11 -5.23
N PRO A 182 11.87 -4.81 -6.02
CA PRO A 182 12.49 -3.49 -5.96
C PRO A 182 11.45 -2.38 -6.19
N SER A 183 11.69 -1.18 -5.67
CA SER A 183 10.79 -0.03 -5.91
C SER A 183 10.50 0.15 -7.40
N GLY A 184 9.22 0.31 -7.74
CA GLY A 184 8.73 0.39 -9.12
C GLY A 184 8.38 -0.96 -9.75
N TYR A 185 8.42 -2.06 -9.01
CA TYR A 185 8.13 -3.40 -9.52
C TYR A 185 7.04 -4.09 -8.72
N VAL A 186 6.03 -4.58 -9.45
CA VAL A 186 4.98 -5.46 -8.94
C VAL A 186 4.78 -6.63 -9.89
N PHE A 187 4.65 -7.82 -9.31
CA PHE A 187 4.43 -9.07 -10.04
C PHE A 187 3.13 -9.71 -9.56
N PHE A 188 2.20 -9.93 -10.48
CA PHE A 188 0.88 -10.48 -10.17
C PHE A 188 0.41 -11.53 -11.19
N LYS A 189 1.22 -11.80 -12.23
CA LYS A 189 0.93 -12.84 -13.22
C LYS A 189 1.20 -14.21 -12.61
N ARG A 190 0.13 -14.98 -12.38
CA ARG A 190 0.16 -16.32 -11.79
C ARG A 190 0.07 -17.42 -12.85
N MET A 191 0.67 -18.57 -12.55
CA MET A 191 0.54 -19.81 -13.31
C MET A 191 0.56 -21.02 -12.37
N ASN A 192 0.11 -22.17 -12.88
CA ASN A 192 0.14 -23.45 -12.18
C ASN A 192 -0.60 -23.46 -10.84
N ASP A 193 -1.67 -22.65 -10.74
CA ASP A 193 -2.52 -22.56 -9.56
C ASP A 193 -3.11 -23.94 -9.20
N LYS A 194 -2.93 -24.33 -7.94
CA LYS A 194 -3.52 -25.53 -7.36
C LYS A 194 -4.07 -25.21 -5.98
N ARG A 195 -5.37 -25.40 -5.79
CA ARG A 195 -6.04 -25.27 -4.49
C ARG A 195 -6.58 -26.63 -4.07
N ASP A 196 -6.23 -27.07 -2.86
CA ASP A 196 -6.81 -28.24 -2.19
C ASP A 196 -7.28 -27.81 -0.80
N GLY A 197 -8.57 -27.53 -0.68
CA GLY A 197 -9.14 -26.88 0.50
C GLY A 197 -8.47 -25.52 0.77
N ARG A 198 -7.71 -25.45 1.87
CA ARG A 198 -6.94 -24.27 2.28
C ARG A 198 -5.51 -24.25 1.73
N ASP A 199 -4.99 -25.39 1.28
CA ASP A 199 -3.65 -25.44 0.73
C ASP A 199 -3.65 -24.87 -0.69
N PHE A 200 -2.79 -23.88 -0.93
CA PHE A 200 -2.67 -23.24 -2.22
C PHE A 200 -1.22 -23.19 -2.69
N GLN A 201 -1.01 -23.49 -3.96
CA GLN A 201 0.28 -23.39 -4.63
C GLN A 201 0.14 -22.62 -5.93
N THR A 202 1.10 -21.74 -6.21
CA THR A 202 1.14 -20.97 -7.46
C THR A 202 2.58 -20.60 -7.79
N ASP A 203 2.81 -20.32 -9.07
CA ASP A 203 4.03 -19.68 -9.54
C ASP A 203 3.72 -18.24 -9.96
N ILE A 204 4.40 -17.26 -9.34
CA ILE A 204 4.40 -15.87 -9.78
C ILE A 204 5.49 -15.70 -10.84
N MET A 205 5.11 -15.19 -12.01
CA MET A 205 6.04 -14.88 -13.07
C MET A 205 6.76 -13.57 -12.76
N ILE A 206 8.07 -13.67 -12.58
CA ILE A 206 8.92 -12.52 -12.33
C ILE A 206 9.32 -11.93 -13.68
N GLY A 207 8.91 -10.68 -13.89
CA GLY A 207 9.26 -9.89 -15.05
C GLY A 207 10.74 -9.52 -15.08
N ARG A 208 11.11 -8.63 -16.00
CA ARG A 208 12.51 -8.21 -16.15
C ARG A 208 12.94 -7.33 -14.99
N LEU A 209 13.74 -7.88 -14.08
CA LEU A 209 14.44 -7.11 -13.06
C LEU A 209 15.62 -6.32 -13.65
N PRO A 210 16.12 -5.27 -12.95
CA PRO A 210 17.37 -4.61 -13.34
C PRO A 210 18.52 -5.62 -13.43
N LYS A 211 19.39 -5.50 -14.44
CA LYS A 211 20.50 -6.46 -14.68
C LYS A 211 21.46 -6.59 -13.50
N THR A 212 21.59 -5.55 -12.68
CA THR A 212 22.48 -5.48 -11.52
C THR A 212 21.77 -5.82 -10.21
N TYR A 213 20.50 -6.23 -10.28
CA TYR A 213 19.72 -6.55 -9.10
C TYR A 213 20.10 -7.94 -8.58
N ASP A 214 20.74 -7.98 -7.42
CA ASP A 214 20.95 -9.19 -6.63
C ASP A 214 19.82 -9.31 -5.60
N ILE A 215 19.09 -10.42 -5.66
CA ILE A 215 17.99 -10.70 -4.73
C ILE A 215 18.49 -11.18 -3.37
N LYS A 216 19.75 -11.62 -3.27
CA LYS A 216 20.29 -12.15 -2.01
C LYS A 216 20.30 -11.08 -0.91
N GLY A 217 19.81 -11.45 0.27
CA GLY A 217 19.60 -10.56 1.42
C GLY A 217 18.51 -9.51 1.21
N LYS A 218 17.70 -9.61 0.15
CA LYS A 218 16.60 -8.68 -0.13
C LYS A 218 15.30 -9.16 0.46
N ARG A 219 14.39 -8.19 0.61
CA ARG A 219 13.04 -8.36 1.12
C ARG A 219 12.07 -7.82 0.09
N TRP A 220 11.08 -8.62 -0.26
CA TRP A 220 9.95 -8.21 -1.09
C TRP A 220 8.69 -8.36 -0.27
N ASP A 221 7.71 -7.49 -0.49
CA ASP A 221 6.41 -7.63 0.17
C ASP A 221 5.46 -8.42 -0.72
N ILE A 222 4.53 -9.15 -0.10
CA ILE A 222 3.47 -9.88 -0.75
C ILE A 222 2.14 -9.49 -0.11
N LEU A 223 1.22 -9.03 -0.95
CA LEU A 223 -0.18 -8.83 -0.64
C LEU A 223 -0.97 -9.99 -1.26
N ALA A 224 -1.71 -10.73 -0.44
CA ALA A 224 -2.61 -11.78 -0.90
C ALA A 224 -4.04 -11.49 -0.44
N ILE A 225 -5.00 -11.67 -1.35
CA ILE A 225 -6.42 -11.39 -1.16
C ILE A 225 -7.21 -12.63 -1.57
N ASP A 226 -8.07 -13.13 -0.69
CA ASP A 226 -8.99 -14.24 -0.97
C ASP A 226 -10.36 -13.86 -0.37
N GLY A 227 -11.33 -13.56 -1.24
CA GLY A 227 -12.62 -13.01 -0.83
C GLY A 227 -12.50 -11.63 -0.19
N ASP A 228 -13.02 -11.47 1.01
CA ASP A 228 -13.01 -10.24 1.81
C ASP A 228 -11.77 -10.11 2.71
N ARG A 229 -10.93 -11.14 2.75
CA ARG A 229 -9.70 -11.15 3.55
C ARG A 229 -8.50 -10.78 2.71
N ALA A 230 -7.61 -9.99 3.31
CA ALA A 230 -6.31 -9.69 2.74
C ALA A 230 -5.23 -9.77 3.82
N ILE A 231 -4.08 -10.35 3.46
CA ILE A 231 -2.87 -10.33 4.27
C ILE A 231 -1.74 -9.64 3.53
N GLU A 232 -0.85 -8.99 4.28
CA GLU A 232 0.41 -8.47 3.77
C GLU A 232 1.56 -8.95 4.65
N THR A 233 2.62 -9.47 4.02
CA THR A 233 3.83 -9.92 4.71
C THR A 233 5.06 -9.74 3.84
N THR A 234 6.24 -10.06 4.38
CA THR A 234 7.52 -9.87 3.71
C THR A 234 8.18 -11.22 3.44
N LEU A 235 8.57 -11.44 2.19
CA LEU A 235 9.40 -12.54 1.72
C LEU A 235 10.88 -12.17 1.84
N ALA A 236 11.65 -12.95 2.58
CA ALA A 236 13.10 -12.78 2.69
C ALA A 236 13.82 -13.76 1.77
N PHE A 237 14.81 -13.28 1.02
CA PHE A 237 15.60 -14.11 0.10
C PHE A 237 17.05 -14.16 0.61
N ASP A 238 17.46 -15.29 1.16
CA ASP A 238 18.79 -15.49 1.77
C ASP A 238 19.88 -15.92 0.77
#